data_AF-A0A7J4P0N7-F1
#
_entry.id   AF-A0A7J4P0N7-F1
#
_cell.length_a   1.000
_cell.length_b   1.000
_cell.length_c   1.000
_cell.angle_alpha   90.00
_cell.angle_beta   90.00
_cell.angle_gamma   90.00
#
_symmetry.space_group_name_H-M   'P 1'
#
loop_
_entity.id
_entity.type
_entity.pdbx_description
1 polymer ?
#
loop_
_entity_poly.entity_id
_entity_poly.type
_entity_poly.pdbx_seq_one_letter_code
_entity_poly.pdbx_strand_id
1 'polypeptide(L)' 'AGTVKIWDRGTYDALQWAEDKITIIIRGERLKGIYELVRFRKAGEKEWLLFKKREQD' A
#
# COMPACT_ATOMS: atom_id res chain seq x y z
N ALA A 1 -24.21 -4.89 7.00
CA ALA A 1 -23.46 -3.63 6.78
C ALA A 1 -23.54 -2.79 8.06
N GLY A 2 -22.52 -1.97 8.37
CA GLY A 2 -22.39 -1.24 9.63
C GLY A 2 -21.63 0.09 9.47
N THR A 3 -21.27 0.72 10.58
CA THR A 3 -20.66 2.07 10.59
C THR A 3 -19.29 2.11 9.90
N VAL A 4 -19.15 2.99 8.92
CA VAL A 4 -17.88 3.28 8.23
C VAL A 4 -17.25 4.54 8.84
N LYS A 5 -15.93 4.51 9.05
CA LYS A 5 -15.15 5.67 9.51
C LYS A 5 -13.88 5.80 8.69
N ILE A 6 -13.40 7.04 8.54
CA ILE A 6 -12.07 7.32 7.98
C ILE A 6 -11.03 6.99 9.05
N TRP A 7 -10.22 5.97 8.80
CA TRP A 7 -9.15 5.57 9.71
C TRP A 7 -7.86 6.37 9.49
N ASP A 8 -7.54 6.71 8.23
CA ASP A 8 -6.39 7.53 7.85
C ASP A 8 -6.74 8.42 6.65
N ARG A 9 -5.99 9.52 6.49
CA ARG A 9 -6.16 10.50 5.40
C ARG A 9 -4.80 11.11 5.06
N GLY A 10 -4.57 11.39 3.78
CA GLY A 10 -3.40 12.12 3.31
C GLY A 10 -3.23 11.99 1.81
N THR A 11 -1.99 12.19 1.35
CA THR A 11 -1.59 12.03 -0.06
C THR A 11 -0.61 10.87 -0.20
N TYR A 12 -0.35 10.47 -1.45
CA TYR A 12 0.70 9.53 -1.78
C TYR A 12 1.44 9.98 -3.03
N ASP A 13 2.71 9.58 -3.14
CA ASP A 13 3.51 9.70 -4.35
C ASP A 13 3.70 8.30 -4.95
N ALA A 14 3.47 8.13 -6.26
CA ALA A 14 3.73 6.88 -6.95
C ALA A 14 5.19 6.79 -7.39
N LEU A 15 5.92 5.77 -6.91
CA LEU A 15 7.29 5.48 -7.33
C LEU A 15 7.34 4.45 -8.46
N GLN A 16 6.43 3.47 -8.41
CA GLN A 16 6.27 2.46 -9.44
C GLN A 16 4.80 2.06 -9.53
N TRP A 17 4.30 1.94 -10.76
CA TRP A 17 2.97 1.44 -11.04
C TRP A 17 3.02 0.40 -12.15
N ALA A 18 3.02 -0.88 -11.78
CA ALA A 18 3.03 -2.01 -12.70
C ALA A 18 1.87 -2.97 -12.39
N GLU A 19 1.62 -3.92 -13.29
CA GLU A 19 0.48 -4.84 -13.22
C GLU A 19 0.49 -5.74 -11.97
N ASP A 20 1.68 -6.12 -11.50
CA ASP A 20 1.89 -7.05 -10.40
C ASP A 20 2.62 -6.44 -9.19
N LYS A 21 3.08 -5.19 -9.31
CA LYS A 21 3.74 -4.47 -8.23
C LYS A 21 3.47 -2.97 -8.29
N ILE A 22 3.06 -2.41 -7.16
CA ILE A 22 2.90 -0.96 -6.95
C ILE A 22 3.77 -0.56 -5.77
N THR A 23 4.54 0.53 -5.93
CA THR A 23 5.35 1.12 -4.86
C THR A 23 4.99 2.58 -4.72
N ILE A 24 4.61 2.98 -3.51
CA ILE A 24 4.14 4.34 -3.20
C ILE A 24 4.81 4.87 -1.93
N ILE A 25 4.97 6.19 -1.83
CA ILE A 25 5.26 6.87 -0.57
C ILE A 25 3.93 7.37 -0.01
N ILE A 26 3.53 6.92 1.16
CA ILE A 26 2.33 7.40 1.84
C ILE A 26 2.69 8.58 2.75
N ARG A 27 1.93 9.67 2.64
CA ARG A 27 2.01 10.88 3.48
C ARG A 27 0.68 11.07 4.22
N GLY A 28 0.32 10.06 5.00
CA GLY A 28 -0.90 10.04 5.82
C GLY A 28 -0.69 10.64 7.21
N GLU A 29 -1.79 10.84 7.92
CA GLU A 29 -1.77 11.19 9.35
C GLU A 29 -1.21 10.02 10.17
N ARG A 30 -1.57 8.78 9.80
CA ARG A 30 -1.15 7.56 10.49
C ARG A 30 -0.07 6.78 9.74
N LEU A 31 -0.30 6.45 8.46
CA LEU A 31 0.66 5.72 7.65
C LEU A 31 1.66 6.67 6.99
N LYS A 32 2.95 6.39 7.18
CA LYS A 32 4.06 7.21 6.65
C LYS A 32 5.19 6.33 6.15
N GLY A 33 5.76 6.71 5.01
CA GLY A 33 6.92 6.06 4.40
C GLY A 33 6.58 5.25 3.15
N ILE A 34 7.51 4.41 2.70
CA ILE A 34 7.36 3.62 1.48
C ILE A 34 6.56 2.34 1.75
N TYR A 35 5.55 2.10 0.92
CA TYR A 35 4.74 0.88 0.93
C TYR A 35 4.77 0.20 -0.43
N GLU A 36 4.72 -1.13 -0.41
CA GLU A 36 4.68 -1.96 -1.62
C GLU A 36 3.40 -2.83 -1.60
N LEU A 37 2.66 -2.83 -2.70
CA LEU A 37 1.64 -3.83 -2.99
C LEU A 37 2.21 -4.82 -4.01
N VAL A 38 2.16 -6.11 -3.70
CA VAL A 38 2.67 -7.18 -4.55
C VAL A 38 1.58 -8.22 -4.79
N ARG A 39 1.31 -8.55 -6.06
CA ARG A 39 0.27 -9.52 -6.42
C ARG A 39 0.71 -10.93 -6.01
N PHE A 40 -0.13 -11.61 -5.23
CA PHE A 40 0.14 -12.96 -4.75
C PHE A 40 -0.61 -14.02 -5.55
N ARG A 41 -0.10 -14.29 -6.76
CA ARG A 41 -0.74 -15.20 -7.74
C ARG A 41 -1.03 -16.61 -7.21
N LYS A 42 -0.29 -17.07 -6.19
CA LYS A 42 -0.51 -18.41 -5.59
C LYS A 42 -1.78 -18.49 -4.74
N ALA A 43 -2.30 -17.39 -4.21
CA ALA A 43 -3.56 -17.38 -3.45
C ALA A 43 -4.78 -17.03 -4.30
N GLY A 44 -4.56 -16.54 -5.53
CA GLY A 44 -5.62 -16.15 -6.46
C GLY A 44 -5.18 -14.94 -7.29
N GLU A 45 -5.85 -14.74 -8.43
CA GLU A 45 -5.49 -13.65 -9.36
C GLU A 45 -5.70 -12.25 -8.78
N LYS A 46 -6.60 -12.12 -7.80
CA LYS A 46 -6.99 -10.84 -7.19
C LYS A 46 -6.34 -10.58 -5.82
N GLU A 47 -5.51 -11.49 -5.34
CA GLU A 47 -4.89 -11.38 -4.02
C GLU A 47 -3.63 -10.50 -4.07
N TRP A 48 -3.52 -9.55 -3.14
CA TRP A 48 -2.40 -8.63 -3.03
C TRP A 48 -1.89 -8.59 -1.59
N LEU A 49 -0.57 -8.52 -1.45
CA LEU A 49 0.10 -8.34 -0.16
C LEU A 49 0.58 -6.89 -0.05
N LEU A 50 0.28 -6.24 1.08
CA LEU A 50 0.73 -4.89 1.39
C LEU A 50 1.84 -4.95 2.45
N PHE A 51 2.99 -4.33 2.16
CA PHE A 51 4.14 -4.27 3.07
C PHE A 51 4.59 -2.82 3.29
N LYS A 52 5.00 -2.50 4.52
CA LYS A 52 5.82 -1.31 4.79
C LYS A 52 7.28 -1.66 4.49
N LYS A 53 7.93 -0.90 3.62
CA LYS A 53 9.35 -1.08 3.35
C LYS A 53 10.14 -0.56 4.56
N ARG A 54 11.11 -1.35 5.04
CA ARG A 54 12.03 -0.85 6.07
C ARG A 54 12.89 0.24 5.46
N GLU A 55 13.00 1.38 6.14
CA GLU A 55 14.00 2.38 5.83
C GLU A 55 15.37 1.72 6.09
N GLN A 56 16.25 1.77 5.07
CA GLN A 56 17.67 1.44 5.28
C GLN A 56 18.32 2.74 5.75
N ASP A 57 18.79 2.74 7.00
CA ASP A 57 19.72 3.74 7.51
C ASP A 57 21.12 3.54 6.91
#